data_AF-A0A2N5ZQB8-F1
#
_entry.id   AF-A0A2N5ZQB8-F1
#
_cell.length_a   1.000
_cell.length_b   1.000
_cell.length_c   1.000
_cell.angle_alpha   90.00
_cell.angle_beta   90.00
_cell.angle_gamma   90.00
#
_symmetry.space_group_name_H-M   'P 1'
#
loop_
_entity.id
_entity.type
_entity.pdbx_description
1 polymer ?
#
loop_
_entity_poly.entity_id
_entity_poly.type
_entity_poly.pdbx_seq_one_letter_code
_entity_poly.pdbx_strand_id
1 'polypeptide(L)'
;MKSGKNFFTNVALVSLSLVLGAGVLFAVNAGPNDYYLDSDGDGFGDPDTLISTTTPPTNYVNDNTDCNDNDENIYPGAEETVGDDIDSDCNGQINEVVFYKDSDGDTYGLASSTVIAVTAPTGYVDDNTDCDDNNNTIYPGAEEILGDDIDSNCDGYTNEQEFYLDSDEDGYGTDETFVVSTSTPEDYVELGGDCDDTNVSVNPGVSEVLGDEIDNNCDGNIDEMVFYEDGDNDGHGSSLATTTATTTPDGYVDNADDCDDDNNNINPDAVELYNQIDDNCDGFIDEGFTHYYLDNDDDGYGTGAEFEIATTSPEGYVDNDDDCNDDNPDIHPGAEEDRNNGVDDDCDGLVDENRNFSIFYKDSDNDGYGSDDDTVEAVNAPTGYVSNDDDCDDNNNTIYPGATELNDGIDNDCDGLVDENIRTYYIDEDGDGYGSDEDSVEATEVPDGYVSNDNDCNDNNNKVYPGAPELDDNLDNDCDGYVDEGVQNNNCGDCDHDCDNEYKYRNQNRYNYDEDDDTSDWDEGDFKNHGQYISNMAHFTNYLKKIGNITGKEKGQMMKNANKGNGNGKGNKK
;
A
#
# COMPACT_ATOMS: atom_id res chain seq x y z
N MET A 1 35.68 27.75 59.26
CA MET A 1 36.68 28.13 60.28
C MET A 1 36.47 29.60 60.66
N LYS A 2 36.74 29.93 61.93
CA LYS A 2 36.45 31.19 62.63
C LYS A 2 37.32 32.37 62.19
N SER A 3 36.79 33.56 62.53
CA SER A 3 37.47 34.77 63.07
C SER A 3 37.53 35.93 62.07
N GLY A 4 37.05 37.16 62.33
CA GLY A 4 36.54 37.81 63.54
C GLY A 4 37.14 39.23 63.69
N LYS A 5 36.28 40.21 64.06
CA LYS A 5 36.56 41.58 64.63
C LYS A 5 36.78 42.72 63.60
N ASN A 6 36.26 43.96 63.75
CA ASN A 6 35.56 44.69 64.82
C ASN A 6 35.02 46.07 64.31
N PHE A 7 33.86 46.51 64.85
CA PHE A 7 33.45 47.87 65.33
C PHE A 7 33.76 49.16 64.50
N PHE A 8 32.85 50.13 64.28
CA PHE A 8 31.95 50.85 65.20
C PHE A 8 30.73 51.50 64.47
N THR A 9 29.60 51.54 65.16
CA THR A 9 28.34 52.25 64.84
C THR A 9 28.22 53.53 65.68
N ASN A 10 27.64 54.61 65.13
CA ASN A 10 26.99 55.74 65.84
C ASN A 10 25.88 56.25 64.91
N VAL A 11 24.57 56.09 65.17
CA VAL A 11 23.69 56.66 66.22
C VAL A 11 23.72 58.19 66.29
N ALA A 12 22.64 58.83 65.79
CA ALA A 12 21.85 59.88 66.45
C ALA A 12 20.79 60.42 65.46
N LEU A 13 19.51 60.05 65.60
CA LEU A 13 18.46 60.73 66.38
C LEU A 13 17.76 61.88 65.63
N VAL A 14 16.58 61.55 65.12
CA VAL A 14 15.47 62.45 64.77
C VAL A 14 14.90 63.08 66.05
N SER A 15 14.65 64.39 66.05
CA SER A 15 13.62 65.08 66.86
C SER A 15 13.76 66.60 66.63
N LEU A 16 12.75 67.46 66.66
CA LEU A 16 11.30 67.39 66.73
C LEU A 16 10.84 68.84 66.53
N SER A 17 9.77 69.06 65.76
CA SER A 17 9.12 70.35 65.53
C SER A 17 8.73 71.07 66.83
N LEU A 18 8.82 72.41 66.89
CA LEU A 18 7.74 73.21 67.51
C LEU A 18 7.79 74.71 67.14
N VAL A 19 6.65 75.18 66.65
CA VAL A 19 6.25 76.58 66.44
C VAL A 19 6.02 77.27 67.79
N LEU A 20 6.49 78.51 67.97
CA LEU A 20 5.77 79.66 68.55
C LEU A 20 6.73 80.83 68.83
N GLY A 21 6.37 82.01 68.33
CA GLY A 21 7.21 83.20 68.31
C GLY A 21 7.37 83.93 69.64
N ALA A 22 8.51 84.59 69.77
CA ALA A 22 8.71 85.96 70.23
C ALA A 22 10.21 86.25 70.13
N GLY A 23 10.57 87.36 69.48
CA GLY A 23 11.96 87.67 69.12
C GLY A 23 12.91 87.73 70.31
N VAL A 24 13.98 86.94 70.22
CA VAL A 24 15.31 87.27 70.76
C VAL A 24 16.28 87.01 69.62
N LEU A 25 16.83 88.10 69.07
CA LEU A 25 17.90 88.04 68.07
C LEU A 25 19.16 87.55 68.80
N PHE A 26 19.38 86.24 68.83
CA PHE A 26 20.69 85.69 69.19
C PHE A 26 21.62 85.99 68.01
N ALA A 27 22.44 87.02 68.14
CA ALA A 27 23.62 87.19 67.31
C ALA A 27 24.54 85.99 67.60
N VAL A 28 24.48 84.98 66.73
CA VAL A 28 25.52 83.97 66.65
C VAL A 28 26.74 84.72 66.15
N ASN A 29 27.77 84.83 67.00
CA ASN A 29 29.05 85.38 66.59
C ASN A 29 29.65 84.36 65.59
N ALA A 30 29.36 84.53 64.30
CA ALA A 30 30.02 83.78 63.24
C ALA A 30 31.50 84.17 63.31
N GLY A 31 32.36 83.17 63.57
CA GLY A 31 33.80 83.37 63.40
C GLY A 31 34.12 83.77 61.96
N PRO A 32 35.33 84.28 61.68
CA PRO A 32 35.74 84.53 60.31
C PRO A 32 35.68 83.23 59.50
N ASN A 33 35.13 83.29 58.28
CA ASN A 33 35.23 82.24 57.27
C ASN A 33 36.43 82.56 56.37
N ASP A 34 37.07 81.52 55.85
CA ASP A 34 38.13 81.66 54.85
C ASP A 34 37.49 81.83 53.46
N TYR A 35 37.93 82.86 52.74
CA TYR A 35 37.62 83.07 51.33
C TYR A 35 38.91 83.12 50.52
N TYR A 36 38.88 82.61 49.30
CA TYR A 36 40.03 82.41 48.40
C TYR A 36 39.93 83.36 47.22
N LEU A 37 41.05 83.93 46.78
CA LEU A 37 41.07 84.89 45.66
C LEU A 37 40.57 84.18 44.40
N ASP A 38 39.69 84.87 43.66
CA ASP A 38 39.14 84.44 42.37
C ASP A 38 39.55 85.53 41.37
N SER A 39 40.69 85.33 40.73
CA SER A 39 41.41 86.33 39.94
C SER A 39 40.99 86.32 38.47
N ASP A 40 40.63 85.16 37.92
CA ASP A 40 40.12 85.02 36.55
C ASP A 40 38.58 85.05 36.44
N GLY A 41 37.84 84.83 37.53
CA GLY A 41 36.40 85.04 37.61
C GLY A 41 35.55 83.81 37.27
N ASP A 42 36.10 82.60 37.32
CA ASP A 42 35.38 81.36 37.02
C ASP A 42 34.46 80.87 38.18
N GLY A 43 34.64 81.43 39.38
CA GLY A 43 33.89 81.13 40.59
C GLY A 43 34.52 80.11 41.53
N PHE A 44 35.70 79.59 41.20
CA PHE A 44 36.64 78.86 42.06
C PHE A 44 37.76 79.82 42.48
N GLY A 45 38.60 79.43 43.44
CA GLY A 45 39.60 80.35 43.96
C GLY A 45 40.89 79.68 44.38
N ASP A 46 41.97 80.45 44.38
CA ASP A 46 43.33 80.00 44.65
C ASP A 46 43.47 79.49 46.11
N PRO A 47 43.78 78.19 46.33
CA PRO A 47 43.96 77.62 47.66
C PRO A 47 45.11 78.27 48.46
N ASP A 48 46.11 78.83 47.79
CA ASP A 48 47.28 79.45 48.42
C ASP A 48 47.02 80.92 48.81
N THR A 49 45.95 81.53 48.30
CA THR A 49 45.62 82.95 48.52
C THR A 49 44.29 83.15 49.24
N LEU A 50 44.29 83.05 50.58
CA LEU A 50 43.08 83.20 51.41
C LEU A 50 43.06 84.43 52.33
N ILE A 51 41.85 84.91 52.62
CA ILE A 51 41.54 85.93 53.62
C ILE A 51 40.39 85.46 54.53
N SER A 52 40.59 85.54 55.85
CA SER A 52 39.56 85.18 56.83
C SER A 52 38.73 86.39 57.27
N THR A 53 37.47 86.48 56.85
CA THR A 53 36.55 87.59 57.19
C THR A 53 35.13 87.08 57.48
N THR A 54 34.27 87.93 58.06
CA THR A 54 32.87 87.56 58.33
C THR A 54 31.95 87.66 57.10
N THR A 55 32.44 88.26 56.01
CA THR A 55 31.72 88.45 54.73
C THR A 55 32.71 88.35 53.57
N PRO A 56 32.30 87.81 52.40
CA PRO A 56 33.18 87.66 51.24
C PRO A 56 33.72 89.01 50.78
N PRO A 57 35.05 89.19 50.68
CA PRO A 57 35.65 90.30 49.96
C PRO A 57 35.31 90.27 48.46
N THR A 58 35.49 91.38 47.74
CA THR A 58 35.33 91.42 46.28
C THR A 58 36.42 90.58 45.61
N ASN A 59 36.05 89.74 44.64
CA ASN A 59 36.92 88.78 43.95
C ASN A 59 37.47 87.68 44.88
N TYR A 60 36.66 87.26 45.86
CA TYR A 60 36.99 86.12 46.70
C TYR A 60 35.78 85.20 46.82
N VAL A 61 35.99 83.89 46.67
CA VAL A 61 34.96 82.85 46.76
C VAL A 61 35.21 81.91 47.95
N ASN A 62 34.24 81.05 48.27
CA ASN A 62 34.41 80.08 49.38
C ASN A 62 35.04 78.76 48.91
N ASP A 63 35.06 78.53 47.60
CA ASP A 63 35.64 77.34 47.00
C ASP A 63 37.12 77.58 46.74
N ASN A 64 37.97 76.61 47.02
CA ASN A 64 39.43 76.75 46.98
C ASN A 64 40.10 75.73 46.07
N THR A 65 39.34 75.25 45.09
CA THR A 65 39.69 74.07 44.30
C THR A 65 40.30 74.41 42.94
N ASP A 66 40.48 75.70 42.66
CA ASP A 66 41.12 76.16 41.43
C ASP A 66 42.63 75.86 41.45
N CYS A 67 43.09 75.15 40.42
CA CYS A 67 44.49 74.81 40.22
C CYS A 67 45.27 75.83 39.36
N ASN A 68 44.58 76.76 38.68
CA ASN A 68 45.17 77.86 37.94
C ASN A 68 44.27 79.10 37.88
N ASP A 69 44.31 79.91 38.96
CA ASP A 69 43.60 81.20 39.17
C ASP A 69 44.06 82.35 38.24
N ASN A 70 44.59 82.02 37.07
CA ASN A 70 44.89 82.96 36.00
C ASN A 70 44.27 82.55 34.65
N ASP A 71 43.51 81.45 34.59
CA ASP A 71 42.89 80.93 33.38
C ASP A 71 41.47 80.42 33.64
N GLU A 72 40.46 81.18 33.20
CA GLU A 72 39.03 80.90 33.38
C GLU A 72 38.55 79.56 32.79
N ASN A 73 39.40 78.83 32.06
CA ASN A 73 39.09 77.52 31.48
C ASN A 73 39.71 76.34 32.26
N ILE A 74 40.52 76.61 33.28
CA ILE A 74 41.17 75.59 34.11
C ILE A 74 40.53 75.65 35.49
N TYR A 75 39.55 74.79 35.72
CA TYR A 75 38.76 74.81 36.94
C TYR A 75 38.15 73.43 37.23
N PRO A 76 37.78 73.16 38.49
CA PRO A 76 37.10 71.94 38.89
C PRO A 76 35.92 71.54 38.00
N GLY A 77 36.11 70.47 37.21
CA GLY A 77 35.09 69.94 36.29
C GLY A 77 35.00 70.65 34.93
N ALA A 78 36.04 71.36 34.49
CA ALA A 78 36.19 71.79 33.10
C ALA A 78 36.30 70.59 32.14
N GLU A 79 36.11 70.82 30.83
CA GLU A 79 36.36 69.78 29.82
C GLU A 79 37.86 69.65 29.55
N GLU A 80 38.34 68.41 29.55
CA GLU A 80 39.75 68.09 29.35
C GLU A 80 40.17 68.14 27.87
N THR A 81 41.30 68.79 27.61
CA THR A 81 41.90 68.80 26.27
C THR A 81 42.91 67.66 26.18
N VAL A 82 42.52 66.60 25.48
CA VAL A 82 43.32 65.38 25.35
C VAL A 82 44.74 65.67 24.82
N GLY A 83 45.75 65.28 25.60
CA GLY A 83 47.16 65.24 25.20
C GLY A 83 47.91 66.58 25.17
N ASP A 84 47.43 67.62 25.86
CA ASP A 84 48.12 68.92 25.97
C ASP A 84 48.97 69.10 27.26
N ASP A 85 49.05 68.05 28.08
CA ASP A 85 49.75 67.98 29.37
C ASP A 85 49.24 69.00 30.43
N ILE A 86 48.00 69.50 30.28
CA ILE A 86 47.32 70.40 31.22
C ILE A 86 46.28 69.59 32.03
N ASP A 87 46.11 69.94 33.31
CA ASP A 87 45.04 69.43 34.20
C ASP A 87 43.93 70.48 34.17
N SER A 88 43.05 70.43 33.15
CA SER A 88 42.01 71.45 32.95
C SER A 88 40.92 71.35 34.00
N ASP A 89 40.59 70.14 34.47
CA ASP A 89 39.50 69.90 35.41
C ASP A 89 39.93 69.91 36.89
N CYS A 90 41.22 70.20 37.15
CA CYS A 90 41.84 70.26 38.47
C CYS A 90 41.67 68.98 39.31
N ASN A 91 41.53 67.81 38.69
CA ASN A 91 41.40 66.54 39.38
C ASN A 91 42.75 65.95 39.81
N GLY A 92 43.87 66.56 39.39
CA GLY A 92 45.23 66.13 39.69
C GLY A 92 45.80 65.11 38.69
N GLN A 93 45.15 64.92 37.54
CA GLN A 93 45.59 64.08 36.45
C GLN A 93 45.99 64.93 35.24
N ILE A 94 47.00 64.46 34.52
CA ILE A 94 47.46 65.04 33.25
C ILE A 94 47.63 63.90 32.25
N ASN A 95 47.67 64.21 30.96
CA ASN A 95 47.93 63.26 29.87
C ASN A 95 46.80 62.25 29.68
N GLU A 96 45.57 62.68 29.87
CA GLU A 96 44.41 61.84 29.65
C GLU A 96 44.20 61.59 28.15
N VAL A 97 43.79 60.37 27.81
CA VAL A 97 43.49 59.93 26.45
C VAL A 97 42.10 59.30 26.38
N VAL A 98 41.57 59.19 25.17
CA VAL A 98 40.28 58.55 24.92
C VAL A 98 40.47 57.03 24.90
N PHE A 99 39.68 56.33 25.70
CA PHE A 99 39.51 54.88 25.63
C PHE A 99 38.10 54.55 25.16
N TYR A 100 37.95 53.42 24.48
CA TYR A 100 36.74 52.92 23.82
C TYR A 100 36.20 51.72 24.59
N LYS A 101 34.90 51.66 24.79
CA LYS A 101 34.26 50.60 25.55
C LYS A 101 34.44 49.27 24.80
N ASP A 102 34.87 48.26 25.53
CA ASP A 102 35.02 46.87 25.10
C ASP A 102 34.10 46.04 26.02
N SER A 103 32.89 45.77 25.52
CA SER A 103 31.82 45.15 26.30
C SER A 103 31.81 43.62 26.19
N ASP A 104 32.35 43.06 25.12
CA ASP A 104 32.39 41.61 24.86
C ASP A 104 33.77 40.97 25.15
N GLY A 105 34.80 41.79 25.35
CA GLY A 105 36.12 41.41 25.83
C GLY A 105 37.08 40.94 24.74
N ASP A 106 36.91 41.35 23.49
CA ASP A 106 37.78 40.97 22.36
C ASP A 106 39.02 41.84 22.17
N THR A 107 39.17 42.87 23.01
CA THR A 107 40.26 43.87 23.02
C THR A 107 40.15 45.01 22.00
N TYR A 108 39.07 45.08 21.24
CA TYR A 108 38.72 46.19 20.37
C TYR A 108 37.48 46.91 20.94
N GLY A 109 37.42 48.23 20.76
CA GLY A 109 36.36 49.03 21.38
C GLY A 109 35.54 49.83 20.39
N LEU A 110 34.30 50.14 20.76
CA LEU A 110 33.39 50.88 19.90
C LEU A 110 33.69 52.37 19.87
N ALA A 111 33.99 52.93 18.70
CA ALA A 111 34.28 54.36 18.50
C ALA A 111 33.20 55.32 19.06
N SER A 112 31.95 54.86 19.17
CA SER A 112 30.81 55.65 19.67
C SER A 112 30.64 55.64 21.20
N SER A 113 31.42 54.82 21.92
CA SER A 113 31.35 54.69 23.38
C SER A 113 32.72 54.93 24.00
N THR A 114 32.92 56.13 24.56
CA THR A 114 34.25 56.57 25.00
C THR A 114 34.29 57.01 26.46
N VAL A 115 35.46 56.91 27.07
CA VAL A 115 35.82 57.52 28.36
C VAL A 115 37.18 58.19 28.26
N ILE A 116 37.37 59.31 28.95
CA ILE A 116 38.68 59.97 29.06
C ILE A 116 39.30 59.53 30.39
N ALA A 117 40.54 59.04 30.35
CA ALA A 117 41.30 58.62 31.52
C ALA A 117 42.81 58.62 31.25
N VAL A 118 43.64 58.51 32.29
CA VAL A 118 45.10 58.35 32.16
C VAL A 118 45.51 56.92 31.78
N THR A 119 44.71 55.94 32.19
CA THR A 119 44.93 54.52 31.89
C THR A 119 43.59 53.86 31.60
N ALA A 120 43.58 52.85 30.71
CA ALA A 120 42.38 52.11 30.32
C ALA A 120 41.58 51.64 31.54
N PRO A 121 40.36 52.15 31.75
CA PRO A 121 39.46 51.62 32.77
C PRO A 121 39.08 50.18 32.47
N THR A 122 38.62 49.42 33.46
CA THR A 122 38.12 48.06 33.24
C THR A 122 36.94 48.07 32.25
N GLY A 123 37.05 47.28 31.17
CA GLY A 123 36.05 47.23 30.09
C GLY A 123 36.21 48.33 29.04
N TYR A 124 37.42 48.92 28.92
CA TYR A 124 37.76 49.87 27.87
C TYR A 124 39.18 49.57 27.33
N VAL A 125 39.41 49.90 26.06
CA VAL A 125 40.65 49.70 25.30
C VAL A 125 41.03 50.97 24.52
N ASP A 126 42.25 51.06 24.03
CA ASP A 126 42.73 52.21 23.23
C ASP A 126 42.45 52.06 21.72
N ASP A 127 42.09 50.87 21.27
CA ASP A 127 41.70 50.59 19.88
C ASP A 127 40.19 50.82 19.65
N ASN A 128 39.82 51.44 18.54
CA ASN A 128 38.46 51.90 18.26
C ASN A 128 37.81 51.25 17.03
N THR A 129 38.41 50.18 16.55
CA THR A 129 38.13 49.58 15.25
C THR A 129 37.03 48.51 15.28
N ASP A 130 36.46 48.23 16.45
CA ASP A 130 35.36 47.27 16.59
C ASP A 130 34.05 47.78 15.95
N CYS A 131 33.39 46.90 15.20
CA CYS A 131 32.13 47.14 14.52
C CYS A 131 30.91 46.48 15.22
N ASP A 132 31.09 45.55 16.16
CA ASP A 132 30.02 45.00 17.03
C ASP A 132 30.50 44.65 18.45
N ASP A 133 30.49 45.66 19.32
CA ASP A 133 30.77 45.62 20.78
C ASP A 133 29.84 44.73 21.62
N ASN A 134 29.08 43.82 21.01
CA ASN A 134 28.31 42.80 21.72
C ASN A 134 28.72 41.38 21.32
N ASN A 135 29.66 41.24 20.40
CA ASN A 135 30.07 39.97 19.84
C ASN A 135 31.58 39.89 19.61
N ASN A 136 32.27 39.25 20.55
CA ASN A 136 33.72 39.04 20.53
C ASN A 136 34.28 38.16 19.39
N THR A 137 33.44 37.80 18.42
CA THR A 137 33.83 37.12 17.17
C THR A 137 33.80 38.04 15.96
N ILE A 138 33.31 39.28 16.11
CA ILE A 138 33.25 40.30 15.07
C ILE A 138 34.23 41.39 15.48
N TYR A 139 35.43 41.36 14.90
CA TYR A 139 36.49 42.30 15.22
C TYR A 139 37.47 42.43 14.05
N PRO A 140 38.25 43.52 14.00
CA PRO A 140 39.28 43.74 12.99
C PRO A 140 40.22 42.55 12.76
N GLY A 141 40.16 42.01 11.54
CA GLY A 141 40.99 40.86 11.13
C GLY A 141 40.48 39.50 11.62
N ALA A 142 39.24 39.40 12.08
CA ALA A 142 38.55 38.11 12.20
C ALA A 142 38.41 37.44 10.82
N GLU A 143 38.18 36.13 10.80
CA GLU A 143 37.91 35.39 9.56
C GLU A 143 36.42 35.49 9.20
N GLU A 144 36.12 35.66 7.92
CA GLU A 144 34.76 35.73 7.40
C GLU A 144 34.09 34.36 7.42
N ILE A 145 32.84 34.30 7.90
CA ILE A 145 32.03 33.09 7.82
C ILE A 145 31.26 33.13 6.50
N LEU A 146 31.59 32.20 5.58
CA LEU A 146 30.95 32.17 4.27
C LEU A 146 29.43 31.94 4.36
N GLY A 147 28.66 32.91 3.83
CA GLY A 147 27.23 32.82 3.61
C GLY A 147 26.34 33.32 4.75
N ASP A 148 26.90 33.96 5.78
CA ASP A 148 26.12 34.55 6.87
C ASP A 148 25.83 36.06 6.71
N ASP A 149 26.42 36.69 5.68
CA ASP A 149 26.30 38.12 5.36
C ASP A 149 26.69 39.06 6.52
N ILE A 150 27.57 38.60 7.41
CA ILE A 150 28.18 39.38 8.48
C ILE A 150 29.57 39.83 8.02
N ASP A 151 29.93 41.08 8.30
CA ASP A 151 31.29 41.61 8.16
C ASP A 151 32.00 41.32 9.49
N SER A 152 32.60 40.14 9.58
CA SER A 152 33.27 39.67 10.80
C SER A 152 34.56 40.44 11.04
N ASN A 153 35.25 40.85 9.97
CA ASN A 153 36.58 41.44 10.05
C ASN A 153 36.60 42.98 10.09
N CYS A 154 35.42 43.61 10.06
CA CYS A 154 35.18 45.05 10.09
C CYS A 154 35.84 45.86 8.97
N ASP A 155 36.08 45.28 7.79
CA ASP A 155 36.72 45.95 6.66
C ASP A 155 35.73 46.51 5.61
N GLY A 156 34.44 46.23 5.80
CA GLY A 156 33.34 46.70 4.97
C GLY A 156 32.91 45.74 3.86
N TYR A 157 33.49 44.54 3.79
CA TYR A 157 33.08 43.46 2.92
C TYR A 157 32.51 42.29 3.72
N THR A 158 31.71 41.45 3.08
CA THR A 158 31.15 40.24 3.70
C THR A 158 31.44 39.06 2.80
N ASN A 159 31.61 37.87 3.38
CA ASN A 159 31.82 36.63 2.64
C ASN A 159 33.09 36.66 1.77
N GLU A 160 34.17 37.27 2.26
CA GLU A 160 35.44 37.26 1.56
C GLU A 160 36.17 35.92 1.74
N GLN A 161 36.80 35.43 0.67
CA GLN A 161 37.51 34.16 0.64
C GLN A 161 38.85 34.34 -0.07
N GLU A 162 39.86 33.57 0.33
CA GLU A 162 41.12 33.43 -0.39
C GLU A 162 40.93 32.61 -1.67
N PHE A 163 41.46 33.12 -2.78
CA PHE A 163 41.58 32.42 -4.05
C PHE A 163 43.05 32.38 -4.47
N TYR A 164 43.50 31.25 -4.96
CA TYR A 164 44.88 30.94 -5.34
C TYR A 164 45.03 30.98 -6.86
N LEU A 165 46.11 31.57 -7.37
CA LEU A 165 46.39 31.61 -8.81
C LEU A 165 46.50 30.18 -9.32
N ASP A 166 45.77 29.85 -10.38
CA ASP A 166 45.76 28.53 -11.04
C ASP A 166 46.26 28.74 -12.47
N SER A 167 47.57 28.60 -12.68
CA SER A 167 48.18 28.93 -13.97
C SER A 167 48.09 27.80 -15.01
N ASP A 168 47.76 26.58 -14.61
CA ASP A 168 47.68 25.41 -15.49
C ASP A 168 46.27 24.81 -15.64
N GLU A 169 45.29 25.39 -14.95
CA GLU A 169 43.86 25.12 -15.01
C GLU A 169 43.47 23.72 -14.49
N ASP A 170 44.14 23.22 -13.45
CA ASP A 170 43.89 21.90 -12.87
C ASP A 170 42.88 21.88 -11.70
N GLY A 171 42.55 23.07 -11.17
CA GLY A 171 41.62 23.26 -10.08
C GLY A 171 42.26 23.46 -8.70
N TYR A 172 43.58 23.34 -8.60
CA TYR A 172 44.40 23.75 -7.46
C TYR A 172 45.28 24.93 -7.87
N GLY A 173 45.57 25.82 -6.93
CA GLY A 173 46.40 26.99 -7.16
C GLY A 173 47.57 27.08 -6.20
N THR A 174 48.55 27.90 -6.55
CA THR A 174 49.75 28.10 -5.73
C THR A 174 49.50 28.94 -4.47
N ASP A 175 49.99 28.46 -3.31
CA ASP A 175 49.99 29.20 -2.04
C ASP A 175 50.90 30.44 -2.07
N GLU A 176 51.78 30.57 -3.07
CA GLU A 176 52.67 31.73 -3.19
C GLU A 176 51.93 32.98 -3.69
N THR A 177 50.82 32.80 -4.42
CA THR A 177 50.08 33.89 -5.06
C THR A 177 48.58 33.70 -4.86
N PHE A 178 48.01 34.43 -3.90
CA PHE A 178 46.57 34.44 -3.64
C PHE A 178 46.00 35.86 -3.58
N VAL A 179 44.68 35.97 -3.73
CA VAL A 179 43.90 37.19 -3.58
C VAL A 179 42.67 36.91 -2.72
N VAL A 180 42.26 37.89 -1.92
CA VAL A 180 41.00 37.83 -1.18
C VAL A 180 39.91 38.49 -2.02
N SER A 181 38.78 37.82 -2.21
CA SER A 181 37.66 38.36 -2.98
C SER A 181 36.32 37.82 -2.50
N THR A 182 35.23 38.43 -2.96
CA THR A 182 33.84 37.96 -2.71
C THR A 182 33.32 37.04 -3.81
N SER A 183 34.14 36.78 -4.83
CA SER A 183 33.84 35.88 -5.95
C SER A 183 35.13 35.44 -6.64
N THR A 184 35.16 34.22 -7.18
CA THR A 184 36.30 33.67 -7.93
C THR A 184 36.80 34.62 -9.03
N PRO A 185 38.03 35.16 -8.89
CA PRO A 185 38.67 35.95 -9.95
C PRO A 185 39.03 35.10 -11.18
N GLU A 186 39.24 35.76 -12.34
CA GLU A 186 39.75 35.08 -13.54
C GLU A 186 41.17 34.57 -13.28
N ASP A 187 41.45 33.32 -13.66
CA ASP A 187 42.71 32.59 -13.42
C ASP A 187 42.98 32.20 -11.96
N TYR A 188 41.97 32.19 -11.07
CA TYR A 188 42.13 31.76 -9.67
C TYR A 188 41.10 30.71 -9.25
N VAL A 189 41.45 29.88 -8.26
CA VAL A 189 40.63 28.80 -7.69
C VAL A 189 40.60 28.85 -6.15
N GLU A 190 39.65 28.15 -5.54
CA GLU A 190 39.49 28.13 -4.07
C GLU A 190 40.48 27.20 -3.36
N LEU A 191 40.99 26.17 -4.05
CA LEU A 191 41.85 25.16 -3.47
C LEU A 191 43.31 25.56 -3.66
N GLY A 192 44.04 25.76 -2.56
CA GLY A 192 45.49 25.98 -2.56
C GLY A 192 46.30 24.68 -2.52
N GLY A 193 47.61 24.82 -2.35
CA GLY A 193 48.54 23.70 -2.12
C GLY A 193 49.22 23.14 -3.37
N ASP A 194 49.06 23.76 -4.54
CA ASP A 194 49.80 23.36 -5.73
C ASP A 194 51.30 23.72 -5.61
N CYS A 195 52.15 22.70 -5.67
CA CYS A 195 53.59 22.79 -5.58
C CYS A 195 54.31 22.98 -6.94
N ASP A 196 53.63 22.78 -8.07
CA ASP A 196 54.06 23.17 -9.42
C ASP A 196 52.86 23.58 -10.29
N ASP A 197 52.36 24.80 -10.02
CA ASP A 197 51.24 25.51 -10.70
C ASP A 197 51.40 25.71 -12.21
N THR A 198 52.42 25.11 -12.82
CA THR A 198 52.64 25.12 -14.27
C THR A 198 52.44 23.75 -14.91
N ASN A 199 52.10 22.75 -14.11
CA ASN A 199 51.98 21.36 -14.47
C ASN A 199 50.74 20.69 -13.85
N VAL A 200 49.67 20.63 -14.64
CA VAL A 200 48.35 20.00 -14.38
C VAL A 200 48.35 18.57 -13.81
N SER A 201 49.51 17.91 -13.74
CA SER A 201 49.69 16.57 -13.16
C SER A 201 50.39 16.60 -11.79
N VAL A 202 50.55 17.77 -11.19
CA VAL A 202 51.19 17.99 -9.90
C VAL A 202 50.26 18.87 -9.07
N ASN A 203 49.50 18.27 -8.17
CA ASN A 203 48.60 18.96 -7.25
C ASN A 203 48.15 18.02 -6.12
N PRO A 204 47.63 18.55 -4.99
CA PRO A 204 47.15 17.74 -3.87
C PRO A 204 46.05 16.70 -4.18
N GLY A 205 45.38 16.83 -5.31
CA GLY A 205 44.30 15.93 -5.72
C GLY A 205 44.74 14.71 -6.53
N VAL A 206 46.00 14.63 -6.96
CA VAL A 206 46.51 13.48 -7.73
C VAL A 206 47.24 12.46 -6.86
N SER A 207 47.44 11.27 -7.40
CA SER A 207 48.29 10.23 -6.80
C SER A 207 49.68 10.25 -7.44
N GLU A 208 50.68 9.83 -6.67
CA GLU A 208 52.06 9.68 -7.13
C GLU A 208 52.21 8.85 -8.42
N VAL A 209 53.01 9.37 -9.35
CA VAL A 209 53.41 8.71 -10.59
C VAL A 209 54.74 8.01 -10.36
N LEU A 210 54.66 6.76 -9.92
CA LEU A 210 55.82 5.97 -9.52
C LEU A 210 57.00 5.97 -10.53
N GLY A 211 58.14 6.43 -10.04
CA GLY A 211 59.45 6.43 -10.69
C GLY A 211 59.72 7.64 -11.57
N ASP A 212 58.96 8.72 -11.44
CA ASP A 212 59.22 9.99 -12.13
C ASP A 212 60.05 10.98 -11.29
N GLU A 213 60.30 10.67 -10.02
CA GLU A 213 61.04 11.49 -9.04
C GLU A 213 60.40 12.88 -8.77
N ILE A 214 59.09 13.02 -9.01
CA ILE A 214 58.28 14.23 -8.74
C ILE A 214 57.35 13.94 -7.56
N ASP A 215 57.13 14.94 -6.71
CA ASP A 215 56.07 14.94 -5.69
C ASP A 215 54.79 15.37 -6.40
N ASN A 216 54.03 14.41 -6.95
CA ASN A 216 52.85 14.73 -7.74
C ASN A 216 51.69 15.18 -6.85
N ASN A 217 51.57 14.61 -5.65
CA ASN A 217 50.48 14.89 -4.72
C ASN A 217 50.77 16.05 -3.75
N CYS A 218 51.93 16.72 -3.89
CA CYS A 218 52.37 17.84 -3.06
C CYS A 218 52.35 17.57 -1.54
N ASP A 219 52.51 16.32 -1.10
CA ASP A 219 52.51 15.94 0.31
C ASP A 219 53.93 15.96 0.96
N GLY A 220 54.95 16.24 0.15
CA GLY A 220 56.34 16.34 0.56
C GLY A 220 57.12 15.02 0.47
N ASN A 221 56.49 13.93 0.06
CA ASN A 221 57.12 12.67 -0.31
C ASN A 221 57.18 12.54 -1.84
N ILE A 222 57.96 11.56 -2.32
CA ILE A 222 58.16 11.34 -3.75
C ILE A 222 58.05 9.84 -3.99
N ASP A 223 57.25 9.45 -4.98
CA ASP A 223 57.10 8.07 -5.44
C ASP A 223 56.62 7.09 -4.33
N GLU A 224 55.90 7.56 -3.31
CA GLU A 224 55.34 6.71 -2.27
C GLU A 224 54.05 6.01 -2.71
N MET A 225 53.83 4.82 -2.14
CA MET A 225 52.58 4.07 -2.23
C MET A 225 52.01 3.90 -0.82
N VAL A 226 50.69 3.81 -0.75
CA VAL A 226 49.99 3.37 0.45
C VAL A 226 50.09 1.85 0.53
N PHE A 227 50.54 1.35 1.67
CA PHE A 227 50.49 -0.05 2.04
C PHE A 227 49.61 -0.25 3.26
N TYR A 228 49.05 -1.44 3.40
CA TYR A 228 48.07 -1.81 4.40
C TYR A 228 48.67 -2.91 5.28
N GLU A 229 48.52 -2.80 6.60
CA GLU A 229 49.02 -3.79 7.55
C GLU A 229 48.35 -5.14 7.27
N ASP A 230 49.15 -6.21 7.24
CA ASP A 230 48.72 -7.60 7.10
C ASP A 230 49.00 -8.27 8.46
N GLY A 231 48.05 -8.11 9.38
CA GLY A 231 48.17 -8.43 10.79
C GLY A 231 48.29 -9.93 11.06
N ASP A 232 47.56 -10.74 10.29
CA ASP A 232 47.50 -12.19 10.44
C ASP A 232 48.37 -12.97 9.43
N ASN A 233 48.96 -12.28 8.45
CA ASN A 233 49.89 -12.78 7.43
C ASN A 233 49.25 -13.70 6.39
N ASP A 234 48.05 -13.36 5.91
CA ASP A 234 47.35 -14.06 4.84
C ASP A 234 47.55 -13.45 3.44
N GLY A 235 48.11 -12.24 3.38
CA GLY A 235 48.40 -11.51 2.14
C GLY A 235 47.34 -10.47 1.76
N HIS A 236 46.32 -10.28 2.59
CA HIS A 236 45.33 -9.21 2.50
C HIS A 236 45.57 -8.18 3.59
N GLY A 237 45.26 -6.91 3.30
CA GLY A 237 45.61 -5.80 4.17
C GLY A 237 44.41 -5.05 4.71
N SER A 238 44.54 -4.52 5.93
CA SER A 238 43.50 -3.71 6.58
C SER A 238 43.48 -2.26 6.11
N SER A 239 42.32 -1.80 5.62
CA SER A 239 42.08 -0.38 5.31
C SER A 239 42.20 0.57 6.52
N LEU A 240 42.17 0.03 7.75
CA LEU A 240 42.25 0.81 8.99
C LEU A 240 43.68 1.07 9.45
N ALA A 241 44.66 0.34 8.91
CA ALA A 241 46.05 0.42 9.31
C ALA A 241 46.94 0.59 8.07
N THR A 242 47.31 1.84 7.76
CA THR A 242 48.09 2.16 6.57
C THR A 242 49.44 2.79 6.88
N THR A 243 50.38 2.65 5.93
CA THR A 243 51.66 3.36 5.93
C THR A 243 52.03 3.77 4.51
N THR A 244 52.77 4.86 4.35
CA THR A 244 53.31 5.27 3.05
C THR A 244 54.79 4.93 2.96
N ALA A 245 55.20 4.32 1.85
CA ALA A 245 56.60 3.99 1.59
C ALA A 245 56.86 3.86 0.08
N THR A 246 58.14 3.92 -0.32
CA THR A 246 58.56 3.72 -1.72
C THR A 246 58.74 2.25 -2.09
N THR A 247 58.70 1.35 -1.10
CA THR A 247 58.75 -0.10 -1.26
C THR A 247 57.96 -0.75 -0.14
N THR A 248 57.35 -1.91 -0.39
CA THR A 248 56.53 -2.66 0.58
C THR A 248 57.29 -2.88 1.90
N PRO A 249 56.83 -2.29 3.02
CA PRO A 249 57.41 -2.54 4.33
C PRO A 249 57.14 -3.98 4.82
N ASP A 250 57.99 -4.48 5.72
CA ASP A 250 57.76 -5.78 6.35
C ASP A 250 56.45 -5.75 7.16
N GLY A 251 55.54 -6.70 6.90
CA GLY A 251 54.23 -6.80 7.57
C GLY A 251 53.12 -5.97 6.92
N TYR A 252 53.32 -5.50 5.69
CA TYR A 252 52.33 -4.74 4.92
C TYR A 252 52.17 -5.30 3.50
N VAL A 253 51.01 -5.08 2.89
CA VAL A 253 50.65 -5.44 1.50
C VAL A 253 50.07 -4.24 0.74
N ASP A 254 49.90 -4.36 -0.58
CA ASP A 254 49.44 -3.28 -1.48
C ASP A 254 47.92 -3.32 -1.78
N ASN A 255 47.17 -4.16 -1.08
CA ASN A 255 45.71 -4.30 -1.16
C ASN A 255 45.06 -3.97 0.20
N ALA A 256 43.78 -3.62 0.18
CA ALA A 256 43.04 -3.13 1.36
C ALA A 256 41.72 -3.88 1.54
N ASP A 257 41.72 -5.16 1.18
CA ASP A 257 40.55 -5.98 0.96
C ASP A 257 40.25 -6.96 2.10
N ASP A 258 41.03 -6.91 3.19
CA ASP A 258 40.79 -7.71 4.40
C ASP A 258 39.71 -7.07 5.31
N CYS A 259 38.73 -7.89 5.70
CA CYS A 259 37.68 -7.51 6.64
C CYS A 259 37.90 -7.98 8.09
N ASP A 260 38.86 -8.88 8.37
CA ASP A 260 39.28 -9.29 9.72
C ASP A 260 40.79 -9.62 9.78
N ASP A 261 41.60 -8.56 9.89
CA ASP A 261 43.08 -8.56 9.96
C ASP A 261 43.69 -9.28 11.19
N ASP A 262 42.84 -9.87 12.05
CA ASP A 262 43.23 -10.73 13.16
C ASP A 262 43.01 -12.24 12.84
N ASN A 263 42.43 -12.60 11.69
CA ASN A 263 42.01 -13.96 11.34
C ASN A 263 42.16 -14.33 9.84
N ASN A 264 43.24 -15.06 9.57
CA ASN A 264 43.67 -15.50 8.22
C ASN A 264 42.72 -16.42 7.42
N ASN A 265 41.52 -16.69 7.94
CA ASN A 265 40.48 -17.44 7.23
C ASN A 265 39.31 -16.53 6.81
N ILE A 266 39.38 -15.24 7.13
CA ILE A 266 38.38 -14.24 6.75
C ILE A 266 39.11 -13.23 5.86
N ASN A 267 39.02 -13.43 4.55
CA ASN A 267 39.69 -12.62 3.53
C ASN A 267 39.05 -12.88 2.16
N PRO A 268 39.28 -12.03 1.14
CA PRO A 268 38.72 -12.17 -0.21
C PRO A 268 38.91 -13.52 -0.92
N ASP A 269 39.96 -14.26 -0.58
CA ASP A 269 40.26 -15.57 -1.16
C ASP A 269 39.64 -16.73 -0.36
N ALA A 270 39.01 -16.45 0.78
CA ALA A 270 38.38 -17.44 1.63
C ALA A 270 37.12 -18.03 0.96
N VAL A 271 36.76 -19.24 1.39
CA VAL A 271 35.53 -19.90 0.97
C VAL A 271 34.50 -19.71 2.07
N GLU A 272 33.33 -19.17 1.70
CA GLU A 272 32.19 -19.03 2.60
C GLU A 272 31.87 -20.32 3.35
N LEU A 273 31.71 -20.17 4.66
CA LEU A 273 31.21 -21.19 5.56
C LEU A 273 29.87 -20.73 6.11
N TYR A 274 28.93 -21.65 6.33
CA TYR A 274 27.66 -21.33 6.97
C TYR A 274 27.86 -21.07 8.48
N ASN A 275 28.40 -19.91 8.83
CA ASN A 275 28.85 -19.54 10.18
C ASN A 275 28.36 -18.15 10.64
N GLN A 276 27.59 -17.43 9.80
CA GLN A 276 27.10 -16.05 10.00
C GLN A 276 28.20 -14.97 10.00
N ILE A 277 29.31 -15.26 9.32
CA ILE A 277 30.41 -14.34 9.06
C ILE A 277 30.50 -14.22 7.53
N ASP A 278 30.87 -13.04 7.07
CA ASP A 278 31.30 -12.80 5.68
C ASP A 278 32.75 -13.24 5.62
N ASP A 279 32.99 -14.53 5.31
CA ASP A 279 34.34 -15.10 5.33
C ASP A 279 35.16 -14.57 4.15
N ASN A 280 34.52 -14.29 3.00
CA ASN A 280 35.18 -13.87 1.77
C ASN A 280 35.19 -12.34 1.54
N CYS A 281 34.78 -11.56 2.52
CA CYS A 281 34.77 -10.09 2.50
C CYS A 281 34.07 -9.47 1.27
N ASP A 282 33.08 -10.15 0.67
CA ASP A 282 32.37 -9.65 -0.53
C ASP A 282 31.13 -8.80 -0.17
N GLY A 283 30.83 -8.69 1.12
CA GLY A 283 29.72 -7.93 1.69
C GLY A 283 28.43 -8.73 1.85
N PHE A 284 28.43 -10.01 1.50
CA PHE A 284 27.34 -10.95 1.75
C PHE A 284 27.75 -11.94 2.85
N ILE A 285 26.77 -12.39 3.63
CA ILE A 285 27.01 -13.35 4.72
C ILE A 285 26.39 -14.67 4.29
N ASP A 286 27.17 -15.75 4.39
CA ASP A 286 26.75 -17.13 4.11
C ASP A 286 26.13 -17.28 2.70
N GLU A 287 26.66 -16.62 1.67
CA GLU A 287 26.09 -16.72 0.33
C GLU A 287 26.41 -18.06 -0.36
N GLY A 288 25.57 -18.42 -1.33
CA GLY A 288 25.67 -19.71 -2.02
C GLY A 288 25.07 -20.89 -1.26
N PHE A 289 24.59 -20.70 -0.03
CA PHE A 289 23.86 -21.72 0.73
C PHE A 289 22.33 -21.63 0.51
N THR A 290 21.67 -22.78 0.36
CA THR A 290 20.23 -22.91 0.20
C THR A 290 19.69 -23.89 1.25
N HIS A 291 18.50 -23.59 1.79
CA HIS A 291 17.76 -24.53 2.62
C HIS A 291 17.07 -25.54 1.71
N TYR A 292 17.38 -26.82 1.91
CA TYR A 292 16.74 -27.92 1.23
C TYR A 292 15.90 -28.69 2.23
N TYR A 293 14.66 -28.97 1.89
CA TYR A 293 13.66 -29.63 2.71
C TYR A 293 13.51 -31.07 2.26
N LEU A 294 13.34 -32.00 3.20
CA LEU A 294 13.18 -33.42 2.88
C LEU A 294 11.92 -33.57 1.99
N ASP A 295 12.04 -34.37 0.93
CA ASP A 295 10.93 -34.80 0.07
C ASP A 295 10.79 -36.31 0.28
N ASN A 296 9.93 -36.70 1.22
CA ASN A 296 9.86 -38.08 1.71
C ASN A 296 8.97 -39.00 0.85
N ASP A 297 8.09 -38.44 0.03
CA ASP A 297 7.21 -39.19 -0.87
C ASP A 297 7.53 -39.03 -2.37
N ASP A 298 8.59 -38.27 -2.70
CA ASP A 298 9.17 -38.06 -4.02
C ASP A 298 8.24 -37.30 -5.01
N ASP A 299 7.42 -36.35 -4.53
CA ASP A 299 6.52 -35.55 -5.39
C ASP A 299 7.12 -34.20 -5.87
N GLY A 300 8.26 -33.81 -5.30
CA GLY A 300 8.98 -32.58 -5.63
C GLY A 300 8.71 -31.39 -4.71
N TYR A 301 7.88 -31.57 -3.68
CA TYR A 301 7.65 -30.63 -2.60
C TYR A 301 8.14 -31.22 -1.28
N GLY A 302 8.56 -30.36 -0.36
CA GLY A 302 9.05 -30.79 0.95
C GLY A 302 8.36 -30.02 2.06
N THR A 303 8.53 -30.47 3.31
CA THR A 303 8.01 -29.73 4.48
C THR A 303 9.09 -29.00 5.26
N GLY A 304 8.70 -27.89 5.92
CA GLY A 304 9.57 -27.13 6.82
C GLY A 304 10.03 -27.86 8.10
N ALA A 305 9.66 -29.12 8.32
CA ALA A 305 9.97 -29.86 9.56
C ALA A 305 11.41 -30.38 9.63
N GLU A 306 11.98 -30.82 8.50
CA GLU A 306 13.35 -31.32 8.40
C GLU A 306 14.04 -30.66 7.19
N PHE A 307 15.15 -29.96 7.44
CA PHE A 307 15.93 -29.31 6.39
C PHE A 307 17.43 -29.51 6.57
N GLU A 308 18.16 -29.47 5.45
CA GLU A 308 19.61 -29.39 5.38
C GLU A 308 20.02 -28.12 4.64
N ILE A 309 21.17 -27.55 5.00
CA ILE A 309 21.72 -26.37 4.34
C ILE A 309 22.92 -26.81 3.52
N ALA A 310 22.86 -26.57 2.22
CA ALA A 310 23.89 -26.98 1.27
C ALA A 310 23.98 -26.02 0.09
N THR A 311 25.07 -26.11 -0.67
CA THR A 311 25.27 -25.33 -1.90
C THR A 311 24.62 -25.98 -3.13
N THR A 312 24.16 -27.22 -3.00
CA THR A 312 23.43 -27.99 -4.01
C THR A 312 22.47 -28.95 -3.34
N SER A 313 21.32 -29.24 -3.98
CA SER A 313 20.30 -30.16 -3.47
C SER A 313 20.91 -31.52 -3.09
N PRO A 314 20.83 -31.91 -1.81
CA PRO A 314 21.10 -33.26 -1.36
C PRO A 314 20.11 -34.26 -1.98
N GLU A 315 20.51 -35.52 -2.12
CA GLU A 315 19.62 -36.58 -2.62
C GLU A 315 18.44 -36.78 -1.65
N GLY A 316 17.21 -36.66 -2.15
CA GLY A 316 15.98 -36.75 -1.37
C GLY A 316 15.51 -35.42 -0.75
N TYR A 317 16.04 -34.27 -1.19
CA TYR A 317 15.62 -32.96 -0.70
C TYR A 317 15.33 -31.98 -1.85
N VAL A 318 14.37 -31.08 -1.65
CA VAL A 318 13.91 -30.04 -2.59
C VAL A 318 14.06 -28.63 -2.00
N ASP A 319 14.00 -27.58 -2.82
CA ASP A 319 14.27 -26.18 -2.41
C ASP A 319 13.03 -25.38 -1.99
N ASN A 320 11.94 -26.07 -1.64
CA ASN A 320 10.69 -25.48 -1.19
C ASN A 320 10.13 -26.23 0.03
N ASP A 321 9.40 -25.52 0.89
CA ASP A 321 8.74 -26.03 2.09
C ASP A 321 7.21 -25.99 1.99
N ASP A 322 6.70 -26.08 0.77
CA ASP A 322 5.30 -25.81 0.46
C ASP A 322 4.38 -27.03 0.67
N ASP A 323 4.94 -28.21 0.96
CA ASP A 323 4.16 -29.42 1.16
C ASP A 323 3.45 -29.45 2.53
N CYS A 324 2.14 -29.66 2.50
CA CYS A 324 1.32 -29.83 3.68
C CYS A 324 1.28 -31.29 4.19
N ASN A 325 1.77 -32.28 3.44
CA ASN A 325 1.92 -33.69 3.88
C ASN A 325 2.97 -34.54 3.11
N ASP A 326 4.24 -34.46 3.54
CA ASP A 326 5.42 -35.22 3.04
C ASP A 326 5.33 -36.76 2.98
N ASP A 327 4.26 -37.33 3.54
CA ASP A 327 4.04 -38.77 3.56
C ASP A 327 3.04 -39.20 2.47
N ASN A 328 2.50 -38.27 1.65
CA ASN A 328 1.51 -38.56 0.62
C ASN A 328 1.68 -37.70 -0.68
N PRO A 329 2.13 -38.30 -1.80
CA PRO A 329 2.51 -37.57 -3.02
C PRO A 329 1.32 -37.07 -3.84
N ASP A 330 0.09 -37.25 -3.33
CA ASP A 330 -1.15 -36.71 -3.89
C ASP A 330 -1.58 -35.42 -3.17
N ILE A 331 -0.86 -35.00 -2.11
CA ILE A 331 -1.16 -33.80 -1.32
C ILE A 331 0.05 -32.87 -1.43
N HIS A 332 -0.04 -31.86 -2.28
CA HIS A 332 1.02 -30.89 -2.51
C HIS A 332 0.48 -29.68 -3.29
N PRO A 333 1.19 -28.54 -3.31
CA PRO A 333 0.81 -27.38 -4.10
C PRO A 333 0.43 -27.71 -5.55
N GLY A 334 -0.82 -27.40 -5.90
CA GLY A 334 -1.35 -27.59 -7.25
C GLY A 334 -1.73 -29.05 -7.61
N ALA A 335 -1.87 -29.94 -6.63
CA ALA A 335 -2.54 -31.23 -6.80
C ALA A 335 -4.02 -31.05 -7.25
N GLU A 336 -4.65 -32.13 -7.72
CA GLU A 336 -6.08 -32.10 -8.07
C GLU A 336 -6.92 -32.44 -6.83
N GLU A 337 -7.72 -31.48 -6.38
CA GLU A 337 -8.66 -31.66 -5.26
C GLU A 337 -9.64 -32.82 -5.44
N ASP A 338 -9.61 -33.77 -4.50
CA ASP A 338 -10.67 -34.76 -4.35
C ASP A 338 -11.79 -34.17 -3.51
N ARG A 339 -12.84 -33.72 -4.20
CA ARG A 339 -14.01 -32.99 -3.69
C ARG A 339 -14.76 -33.59 -2.47
N ASN A 340 -14.38 -34.75 -1.93
CA ASN A 340 -15.04 -35.35 -0.77
C ASN A 340 -14.11 -36.12 0.20
N ASN A 341 -12.79 -35.94 0.13
CA ASN A 341 -11.88 -36.65 1.04
C ASN A 341 -11.68 -35.90 2.38
N GLY A 342 -12.08 -34.63 2.47
CA GLY A 342 -11.93 -33.80 3.67
C GLY A 342 -10.48 -33.38 3.95
N VAL A 343 -9.62 -33.46 2.94
CA VAL A 343 -8.22 -33.04 2.93
C VAL A 343 -8.11 -31.79 2.04
N ASP A 344 -7.10 -30.99 2.31
CA ASP A 344 -6.65 -29.89 1.44
C ASP A 344 -5.53 -30.51 0.60
N ASP A 345 -5.88 -31.04 -0.58
CA ASP A 345 -4.96 -31.80 -1.43
C ASP A 345 -4.00 -30.85 -2.13
N ASP A 346 -4.44 -29.64 -2.51
CA ASP A 346 -3.62 -28.67 -3.23
C ASP A 346 -2.88 -27.65 -2.34
N CYS A 347 -2.98 -27.82 -1.02
CA CYS A 347 -2.35 -27.03 0.03
C CYS A 347 -2.67 -25.51 -0.07
N ASP A 348 -3.82 -25.12 -0.63
CA ASP A 348 -4.22 -23.71 -0.77
C ASP A 348 -4.92 -23.12 0.48
N GLY A 349 -5.20 -23.97 1.48
CA GLY A 349 -5.87 -23.61 2.72
C GLY A 349 -7.40 -23.78 2.68
N LEU A 350 -7.96 -24.26 1.58
CA LEU A 350 -9.36 -24.65 1.43
C LEU A 350 -9.47 -26.18 1.43
N VAL A 351 -10.63 -26.70 1.85
CA VAL A 351 -10.87 -28.14 1.90
C VAL A 351 -12.02 -28.48 0.99
N ASP A 352 -11.77 -29.36 0.02
CA ASP A 352 -12.72 -29.85 -0.96
C ASP A 352 -13.49 -28.71 -1.68
N GLU A 353 -12.83 -27.73 -2.29
CA GLU A 353 -13.54 -26.65 -2.99
C GLU A 353 -14.16 -27.11 -4.32
N ASN A 354 -15.10 -26.31 -4.85
CA ASN A 354 -15.95 -26.68 -6.00
C ASN A 354 -16.94 -27.84 -5.77
N ARG A 355 -17.42 -28.07 -4.53
CA ARG A 355 -18.58 -28.95 -4.29
C ARG A 355 -19.82 -28.43 -5.02
N ASN A 356 -20.33 -29.23 -5.95
CA ASN A 356 -21.55 -28.91 -6.68
C ASN A 356 -22.75 -29.47 -5.91
N PHE A 357 -23.41 -28.61 -5.13
CA PHE A 357 -24.59 -28.99 -4.39
C PHE A 357 -25.85 -28.93 -5.27
N SER A 358 -26.71 -29.94 -5.12
CA SER A 358 -28.05 -29.97 -5.70
C SER A 358 -29.08 -29.83 -4.58
N ILE A 359 -30.23 -29.26 -4.90
CA ILE A 359 -31.38 -29.21 -3.99
C ILE A 359 -32.17 -30.50 -4.20
N PHE A 360 -32.51 -31.18 -3.11
CA PHE A 360 -33.41 -32.33 -3.08
C PHE A 360 -34.64 -32.00 -2.23
N TYR A 361 -35.77 -32.59 -2.58
CA TYR A 361 -37.10 -32.33 -2.04
C TYR A 361 -37.58 -33.54 -1.25
N LYS A 362 -38.22 -33.32 -0.11
CA LYS A 362 -38.67 -34.38 0.77
C LYS A 362 -39.73 -35.21 0.04
N ASP A 363 -39.56 -36.53 0.10
CA ASP A 363 -40.55 -37.52 -0.34
C ASP A 363 -41.02 -38.23 0.96
N SER A 364 -42.15 -37.79 1.49
CA SER A 364 -42.62 -38.21 2.82
C SER A 364 -43.45 -39.50 2.77
N ASP A 365 -44.15 -39.75 1.67
CA ASP A 365 -45.01 -40.94 1.48
C ASP A 365 -44.38 -42.05 0.62
N ASN A 366 -43.23 -41.78 -0.01
CA ASN A 366 -42.38 -42.68 -0.79
C ASN A 366 -42.96 -43.12 -2.14
N ASP A 367 -43.63 -42.25 -2.88
CA ASP A 367 -44.04 -42.50 -4.26
C ASP A 367 -42.99 -42.08 -5.32
N GLY A 368 -41.96 -41.34 -4.93
CA GLY A 368 -40.87 -40.89 -5.79
C GLY A 368 -41.01 -39.46 -6.32
N TYR A 369 -42.05 -38.74 -5.94
CA TYR A 369 -42.20 -37.31 -6.12
C TYR A 369 -41.96 -36.59 -4.79
N GLY A 370 -41.52 -35.34 -4.87
CA GLY A 370 -41.13 -34.57 -3.69
C GLY A 370 -41.92 -33.28 -3.59
N SER A 371 -41.99 -32.73 -2.38
CA SER A 371 -42.62 -31.43 -2.11
C SER A 371 -41.61 -30.30 -1.92
N ASP A 372 -41.96 -29.10 -2.39
CA ASP A 372 -41.19 -27.86 -2.18
C ASP A 372 -41.24 -27.33 -0.74
N ASP A 373 -42.05 -27.93 0.14
CA ASP A 373 -42.21 -27.53 1.54
C ASP A 373 -41.02 -27.92 2.44
N ASP A 374 -40.25 -28.97 2.08
CA ASP A 374 -39.05 -29.42 2.81
C ASP A 374 -37.93 -29.78 1.83
N THR A 375 -36.84 -29.00 1.87
CA THR A 375 -35.71 -29.12 0.96
C THR A 375 -34.39 -29.28 1.70
N VAL A 376 -33.45 -30.00 1.09
CA VAL A 376 -32.09 -30.18 1.59
C VAL A 376 -31.08 -29.97 0.47
N GLU A 377 -30.00 -29.25 0.80
CA GLU A 377 -28.86 -29.07 -0.09
C GLU A 377 -27.83 -30.18 0.15
N ALA A 378 -27.56 -31.00 -0.87
CA ALA A 378 -26.64 -32.14 -0.78
C ALA A 378 -25.97 -32.44 -2.13
N VAL A 379 -24.89 -33.22 -2.11
CA VAL A 379 -24.22 -33.68 -3.36
C VAL A 379 -24.98 -34.84 -4.01
N ASN A 380 -25.62 -35.67 -3.20
CA ASN A 380 -26.47 -36.79 -3.64
C ASN A 380 -27.78 -36.79 -2.84
N ALA A 381 -28.85 -37.33 -3.41
CA ALA A 381 -30.17 -37.40 -2.78
C ALA A 381 -30.08 -38.10 -1.42
N PRO A 382 -30.34 -37.40 -0.31
CA PRO A 382 -30.41 -38.05 1.00
C PRO A 382 -31.58 -39.03 1.07
N THR A 383 -31.51 -40.01 1.97
CA THR A 383 -32.60 -40.97 2.13
C THR A 383 -33.93 -40.27 2.46
N GLY A 384 -34.95 -40.55 1.65
CA GLY A 384 -36.28 -39.93 1.77
C GLY A 384 -36.36 -38.52 1.17
N TYR A 385 -35.47 -38.19 0.23
CA TYR A 385 -35.55 -37.01 -0.62
C TYR A 385 -35.36 -37.42 -2.09
N VAL A 386 -36.00 -36.70 -3.01
CA VAL A 386 -35.94 -36.89 -4.47
C VAL A 386 -35.54 -35.58 -5.17
N SER A 387 -35.31 -35.62 -6.48
CA SER A 387 -34.78 -34.47 -7.24
C SER A 387 -35.84 -33.58 -7.89
N ASN A 388 -37.13 -33.88 -7.71
CA ASN A 388 -38.25 -33.13 -8.27
C ASN A 388 -39.16 -32.60 -7.16
N ASP A 389 -39.91 -31.54 -7.46
CA ASP A 389 -40.87 -30.86 -6.59
C ASP A 389 -42.31 -30.95 -7.09
N ASP A 390 -42.64 -32.04 -7.79
CA ASP A 390 -43.88 -32.14 -8.54
C ASP A 390 -45.06 -32.73 -7.72
N ASP A 391 -44.86 -33.09 -6.45
CA ASP A 391 -45.89 -33.71 -5.62
C ASP A 391 -46.93 -32.71 -5.07
N CYS A 392 -48.21 -32.96 -5.33
CA CYS A 392 -49.30 -32.11 -4.85
C CYS A 392 -49.90 -32.55 -3.49
N ASP A 393 -49.62 -33.76 -2.99
CA ASP A 393 -49.92 -34.20 -1.62
C ASP A 393 -48.89 -35.23 -1.10
N ASP A 394 -47.75 -34.71 -0.63
CA ASP A 394 -46.61 -35.48 -0.05
C ASP A 394 -46.96 -36.36 1.17
N ASN A 395 -48.21 -36.38 1.61
CA ASN A 395 -48.66 -37.30 2.66
C ASN A 395 -49.48 -38.49 2.12
N ASN A 396 -49.68 -38.57 0.80
CA ASN A 396 -50.51 -39.57 0.16
C ASN A 396 -49.96 -40.08 -1.17
N ASN A 397 -49.32 -41.26 -1.11
CA ASN A 397 -48.63 -41.93 -2.21
C ASN A 397 -49.52 -42.42 -3.38
N THR A 398 -50.77 -41.99 -3.44
CA THR A 398 -51.69 -42.20 -4.57
C THR A 398 -52.06 -40.88 -5.26
N ILE A 399 -51.53 -39.75 -4.81
CA ILE A 399 -51.76 -38.42 -5.35
C ILE A 399 -50.41 -37.87 -5.80
N TYR A 400 -50.11 -38.01 -7.09
CA TYR A 400 -48.83 -37.61 -7.67
C TYR A 400 -48.95 -37.45 -9.18
N PRO A 401 -48.02 -36.73 -9.83
CA PRO A 401 -47.98 -36.56 -11.28
C PRO A 401 -48.16 -37.87 -12.07
N GLY A 402 -49.28 -37.99 -12.77
CA GLY A 402 -49.62 -39.15 -13.59
C GLY A 402 -50.19 -40.35 -12.84
N ALA A 403 -50.69 -40.18 -11.62
CA ALA A 403 -51.56 -41.16 -10.96
C ALA A 403 -52.86 -41.39 -11.76
N THR A 404 -53.66 -42.38 -11.36
CA THR A 404 -54.96 -42.66 -12.02
C THR A 404 -56.07 -41.95 -11.28
N GLU A 405 -56.85 -41.14 -11.99
CA GLU A 405 -58.06 -40.49 -11.46
C GLU A 405 -59.11 -41.48 -10.94
N LEU A 406 -59.66 -41.16 -9.78
CA LEU A 406 -60.80 -41.82 -9.17
C LEU A 406 -61.97 -40.83 -9.13
N ASN A 407 -63.22 -41.31 -9.15
CA ASN A 407 -64.39 -40.44 -8.94
C ASN A 407 -64.58 -40.12 -7.45
N ASP A 408 -63.61 -39.43 -6.84
CA ASP A 408 -63.59 -39.12 -5.41
C ASP A 408 -63.53 -37.62 -5.10
N GLY A 409 -63.45 -36.77 -6.14
CA GLY A 409 -63.41 -35.32 -6.04
C GLY A 409 -62.03 -34.75 -5.71
N ILE A 410 -60.98 -35.56 -5.85
CA ILE A 410 -59.57 -35.19 -5.69
C ILE A 410 -58.89 -35.26 -7.06
N ASP A 411 -58.00 -34.32 -7.32
CA ASP A 411 -57.06 -34.36 -8.46
C ASP A 411 -55.94 -35.33 -8.06
N ASN A 412 -56.04 -36.59 -8.47
CA ASN A 412 -55.07 -37.63 -8.09
C ASN A 412 -53.79 -37.50 -8.90
N ASP A 413 -53.87 -37.07 -10.17
CA ASP A 413 -52.73 -37.03 -11.07
C ASP A 413 -51.99 -35.68 -11.12
N CYS A 414 -52.42 -34.73 -10.30
CA CYS A 414 -51.88 -33.39 -10.12
C CYS A 414 -51.88 -32.55 -11.43
N ASP A 415 -52.75 -32.84 -12.40
CA ASP A 415 -52.81 -32.10 -13.68
C ASP A 415 -53.67 -30.82 -13.61
N GLY A 416 -54.38 -30.60 -12.51
CA GLY A 416 -55.25 -29.46 -12.24
C GLY A 416 -56.70 -29.67 -12.66
N LEU A 417 -57.06 -30.85 -13.16
CA LEU A 417 -58.42 -31.31 -13.41
C LEU A 417 -58.84 -32.28 -12.29
N VAL A 418 -60.15 -32.51 -12.15
CA VAL A 418 -60.68 -33.36 -11.09
C VAL A 418 -61.65 -34.34 -11.72
N ASP A 419 -61.47 -35.62 -11.44
CA ASP A 419 -62.32 -36.73 -11.88
C ASP A 419 -62.49 -36.80 -13.42
N GLU A 420 -61.47 -36.47 -14.21
CA GLU A 420 -61.58 -36.47 -15.68
C GLU A 420 -61.39 -37.86 -16.32
N ASN A 421 -61.79 -37.98 -17.59
CA ASN A 421 -61.80 -39.24 -18.36
C ASN A 421 -62.67 -40.39 -17.82
N ILE A 422 -63.46 -40.18 -16.76
CA ILE A 422 -64.40 -41.16 -16.22
C ILE A 422 -65.65 -41.31 -17.13
N ARG A 423 -65.99 -42.54 -17.52
CA ARG A 423 -67.17 -42.88 -18.33
C ARG A 423 -67.97 -44.00 -17.69
N THR A 424 -69.27 -44.05 -17.98
CA THR A 424 -70.13 -45.17 -17.59
C THR A 424 -70.08 -46.27 -18.66
N TYR A 425 -69.90 -47.52 -18.22
CA TYR A 425 -69.94 -48.73 -19.04
C TYR A 425 -71.04 -49.68 -18.51
N TYR A 426 -71.63 -50.47 -19.39
CA TYR A 426 -72.80 -51.32 -19.18
C TYR A 426 -72.41 -52.79 -19.34
N ILE A 427 -72.99 -53.70 -18.55
CA ILE A 427 -72.60 -55.13 -18.57
C ILE A 427 -72.94 -55.77 -19.93
N ASP A 428 -72.06 -56.65 -20.42
CA ASP A 428 -72.25 -57.48 -21.63
C ASP A 428 -72.08 -58.95 -21.21
N GLU A 429 -73.17 -59.55 -20.69
CA GLU A 429 -73.11 -60.87 -20.04
C GLU A 429 -72.92 -62.03 -21.04
N ASP A 430 -73.36 -61.88 -22.29
CA ASP A 430 -73.28 -62.93 -23.31
C ASP A 430 -72.14 -62.75 -24.35
N GLY A 431 -71.49 -61.58 -24.34
CA GLY A 431 -70.27 -61.28 -25.07
C GLY A 431 -70.46 -60.93 -26.54
N ASP A 432 -71.58 -60.33 -26.92
CA ASP A 432 -71.85 -59.91 -28.31
C ASP A 432 -71.42 -58.46 -28.64
N GLY A 433 -71.05 -57.69 -27.61
CA GLY A 433 -70.58 -56.32 -27.75
C GLY A 433 -71.64 -55.24 -27.53
N TYR A 434 -72.87 -55.61 -27.21
CA TYR A 434 -73.94 -54.72 -26.77
C TYR A 434 -74.18 -54.92 -25.28
N GLY A 435 -74.46 -53.83 -24.57
CA GLY A 435 -74.58 -53.87 -23.11
C GLY A 435 -76.00 -53.61 -22.64
N SER A 436 -76.31 -54.08 -21.45
CA SER A 436 -77.60 -53.90 -20.78
C SER A 436 -77.58 -52.79 -19.73
N ASP A 437 -78.66 -51.99 -19.65
CA ASP A 437 -78.83 -50.95 -18.63
C ASP A 437 -79.14 -51.51 -17.22
N GLU A 438 -79.23 -52.83 -17.07
CA GLU A 438 -79.51 -53.49 -15.80
C GLU A 438 -78.33 -53.43 -14.81
N ASP A 439 -77.09 -53.31 -15.30
CA ASP A 439 -75.89 -53.07 -14.49
C ASP A 439 -74.88 -52.15 -15.20
N SER A 440 -74.28 -51.22 -14.44
CA SER A 440 -73.30 -50.27 -14.97
C SER A 440 -72.24 -49.86 -13.96
N VAL A 441 -71.05 -49.49 -14.46
CA VAL A 441 -69.89 -49.07 -13.68
C VAL A 441 -69.25 -47.82 -14.28
N GLU A 442 -68.69 -46.96 -13.43
CA GLU A 442 -67.90 -45.80 -13.85
C GLU A 442 -66.41 -46.14 -13.80
N ALA A 443 -65.70 -45.93 -14.90
CA ALA A 443 -64.27 -46.21 -15.02
C ALA A 443 -63.64 -45.33 -16.11
N THR A 444 -62.31 -45.19 -16.07
CA THR A 444 -61.53 -44.46 -17.09
C THR A 444 -61.28 -45.30 -18.34
N GLU A 445 -61.25 -46.64 -18.19
CA GLU A 445 -61.15 -47.62 -19.28
C GLU A 445 -62.31 -48.62 -19.21
N VAL A 446 -62.64 -49.26 -20.34
CA VAL A 446 -63.72 -50.27 -20.43
C VAL A 446 -63.36 -51.46 -19.52
N PRO A 447 -64.12 -51.74 -18.45
CA PRO A 447 -63.84 -52.89 -17.59
C PRO A 447 -64.15 -54.22 -18.30
N ASP A 448 -63.43 -55.29 -17.92
CA ASP A 448 -63.68 -56.62 -18.47
C ASP A 448 -65.16 -57.05 -18.24
N GLY A 449 -65.85 -57.40 -19.32
CA GLY A 449 -67.26 -57.80 -19.29
C GLY A 449 -68.27 -56.65 -19.34
N TYR A 450 -67.81 -55.42 -19.64
CA TYR A 450 -68.66 -54.26 -19.87
C TYR A 450 -68.38 -53.64 -21.24
N VAL A 451 -69.34 -52.90 -21.80
CA VAL A 451 -69.25 -52.16 -23.06
C VAL A 451 -69.83 -50.76 -22.92
N SER A 452 -69.55 -49.85 -23.86
CA SER A 452 -69.91 -48.43 -23.74
C SER A 452 -71.34 -48.07 -24.14
N ASN A 453 -72.18 -49.05 -24.46
CA ASN A 453 -73.54 -48.86 -24.96
C ASN A 453 -74.53 -49.70 -24.15
N ASP A 454 -75.78 -49.24 -24.05
CA ASP A 454 -76.85 -49.81 -23.23
C ASP A 454 -78.00 -50.36 -24.09
N ASN A 455 -77.64 -50.88 -25.28
CA ASN A 455 -78.58 -51.13 -26.35
C ASN A 455 -79.02 -52.60 -26.48
N ASP A 456 -78.55 -53.51 -25.63
CA ASP A 456 -78.91 -54.93 -25.72
C ASP A 456 -80.37 -55.18 -25.28
N CYS A 457 -81.14 -55.83 -26.14
CA CYS A 457 -82.53 -56.21 -25.84
C CYS A 457 -82.65 -57.57 -25.14
N ASN A 458 -81.59 -58.39 -25.11
CA ASN A 458 -81.50 -59.65 -24.38
C ASN A 458 -80.05 -60.08 -24.10
N ASP A 459 -79.47 -59.48 -23.05
CA ASP A 459 -78.09 -59.68 -22.53
C ASP A 459 -77.71 -61.12 -22.13
N ASN A 460 -78.63 -62.07 -22.27
CA ASN A 460 -78.41 -63.49 -21.98
C ASN A 460 -78.31 -64.35 -23.25
N ASN A 461 -78.35 -63.74 -24.44
CA ASN A 461 -78.33 -64.43 -25.72
C ASN A 461 -77.64 -63.62 -26.82
N ASN A 462 -76.37 -63.96 -27.06
CA ASN A 462 -75.46 -63.34 -28.03
C ASN A 462 -75.84 -63.40 -29.53
N LYS A 463 -77.09 -63.77 -29.81
CA LYS A 463 -77.72 -63.74 -31.13
C LYS A 463 -78.88 -62.75 -31.18
N VAL A 464 -79.14 -62.02 -30.10
CA VAL A 464 -80.27 -61.11 -29.97
C VAL A 464 -79.70 -59.76 -29.57
N TYR A 465 -79.35 -58.96 -30.56
CA TYR A 465 -78.75 -57.65 -30.38
C TYR A 465 -79.11 -56.73 -31.54
N PRO A 466 -79.09 -55.39 -31.36
CA PRO A 466 -79.47 -54.45 -32.40
C PRO A 466 -78.76 -54.66 -33.74
N GLY A 467 -79.51 -55.07 -34.76
CA GLY A 467 -79.01 -55.31 -36.11
C GLY A 467 -78.39 -56.69 -36.35
N ALA A 468 -78.62 -57.69 -35.49
CA ALA A 468 -78.26 -59.09 -35.76
C ALA A 468 -79.01 -59.65 -37.00
N PRO A 469 -78.50 -60.70 -37.66
CA PRO A 469 -79.26 -61.36 -38.72
C PRO A 469 -80.40 -62.22 -38.14
N GLU A 470 -81.62 -62.03 -38.65
CA GLU A 470 -82.76 -62.90 -38.34
C GLU A 470 -82.49 -64.37 -38.68
N LEU A 471 -82.83 -65.24 -37.72
CA LEU A 471 -82.87 -66.69 -37.87
C LEU A 471 -84.33 -67.13 -38.03
N ASP A 472 -84.59 -68.37 -38.44
CA ASP A 472 -85.95 -68.95 -38.40
C ASP A 472 -86.10 -69.68 -37.05
N ASP A 473 -86.06 -68.92 -35.95
CA ASP A 473 -86.03 -69.43 -34.58
C ASP A 473 -87.11 -68.85 -33.64
N ASN A 474 -87.99 -67.98 -34.16
CA ASN A 474 -89.08 -67.27 -33.48
C ASN A 474 -88.60 -66.26 -32.42
N LEU A 475 -87.36 -65.81 -32.51
CA LEU A 475 -86.84 -64.65 -31.76
C LEU A 475 -86.79 -63.44 -32.69
N ASP A 476 -86.94 -62.26 -32.10
CA ASP A 476 -86.57 -60.99 -32.74
C ASP A 476 -85.06 -60.86 -32.48
N ASN A 477 -84.24 -61.29 -33.44
CA ASN A 477 -82.79 -61.33 -33.26
C ASN A 477 -82.19 -59.93 -33.38
N ASP A 478 -82.76 -59.07 -34.20
CA ASP A 478 -82.19 -57.76 -34.52
C ASP A 478 -82.74 -56.61 -33.66
N CYS A 479 -83.65 -56.92 -32.74
CA CYS A 479 -84.30 -56.01 -31.80
C CYS A 479 -85.14 -54.91 -32.49
N ASP A 480 -85.62 -55.11 -33.72
CA ASP A 480 -86.39 -54.13 -34.47
C ASP A 480 -87.92 -54.18 -34.21
N GLY A 481 -88.37 -55.20 -33.48
CA GLY A 481 -89.77 -55.45 -33.12
C GLY A 481 -90.53 -56.39 -34.06
N TYR A 482 -89.87 -56.97 -35.07
CA TYR A 482 -90.39 -58.00 -35.95
C TYR A 482 -89.69 -59.35 -35.69
N VAL A 483 -90.23 -60.45 -36.20
CA VAL A 483 -89.74 -61.81 -35.89
C VAL A 483 -89.60 -62.59 -37.20
N ASP A 484 -88.43 -63.19 -37.41
CA ASP A 484 -88.01 -64.05 -38.51
C ASP A 484 -88.19 -63.44 -39.93
N GLU A 485 -88.09 -62.12 -40.10
CA GLU A 485 -88.26 -61.51 -41.42
C GLU A 485 -87.06 -61.73 -42.36
N GLY A 486 -87.32 -61.82 -43.67
CA GLY A 486 -86.26 -61.93 -44.68
C GLY A 486 -85.69 -63.33 -44.94
N VAL A 487 -86.09 -64.37 -44.21
CA VAL A 487 -85.60 -65.75 -44.42
C VAL A 487 -86.34 -66.47 -45.57
N GLN A 488 -85.67 -66.79 -46.70
CA GLN A 488 -86.28 -67.46 -47.87
C GLN A 488 -86.04 -68.99 -47.93
N ASN A 489 -87.10 -69.78 -47.77
CA ASN A 489 -87.09 -71.25 -47.90
C ASN A 489 -87.14 -71.74 -49.37
N ASN A 490 -86.04 -72.29 -49.91
CA ASN A 490 -86.01 -72.95 -51.23
C ASN A 490 -85.40 -74.38 -51.17
N ASN A 491 -86.22 -75.36 -51.58
CA ASN A 491 -85.93 -76.75 -52.02
C ASN A 491 -86.11 -77.90 -50.99
N CYS A 492 -86.94 -78.94 -51.17
CA CYS A 492 -88.32 -79.16 -51.64
C CYS A 492 -88.59 -80.69 -51.63
N GLY A 493 -89.86 -81.13 -51.48
CA GLY A 493 -90.27 -82.50 -51.81
C GLY A 493 -91.75 -82.85 -51.55
N ASP A 494 -92.67 -82.46 -52.45
CA ASP A 494 -93.52 -83.40 -53.24
C ASP A 494 -94.38 -82.65 -54.30
N CYS A 495 -94.26 -83.09 -55.57
CA CYS A 495 -95.07 -82.95 -56.82
C CYS A 495 -95.82 -81.62 -57.16
N ASP A 496 -96.07 -81.18 -58.41
CA ASP A 496 -96.01 -81.73 -59.77
C ASP A 496 -96.10 -80.55 -60.79
N HIS A 497 -95.62 -80.82 -62.00
CA HIS A 497 -95.70 -80.16 -63.31
C HIS A 497 -96.50 -78.86 -63.58
N ASP A 498 -95.78 -77.94 -64.23
CA ASP A 498 -96.11 -77.13 -65.42
C ASP A 498 -97.44 -76.36 -65.51
N CYS A 499 -97.31 -75.03 -65.58
CA CYS A 499 -97.82 -74.21 -66.69
C CYS A 499 -97.14 -72.83 -66.68
N ASP A 500 -96.04 -72.75 -67.44
CA ASP A 500 -95.62 -71.71 -68.39
C ASP A 500 -96.16 -70.26 -68.34
N ASN A 501 -95.20 -69.37 -68.63
CA ASN A 501 -95.26 -68.14 -69.44
C ASN A 501 -96.01 -66.92 -68.85
N GLU A 502 -95.56 -65.67 -68.98
CA GLU A 502 -94.45 -64.97 -69.66
C GLU A 502 -94.67 -63.50 -69.20
N TYR A 503 -93.67 -62.76 -68.70
CA TYR A 503 -93.05 -61.62 -69.39
C TYR A 503 -91.84 -61.18 -68.54
N LYS A 504 -90.66 -61.74 -68.84
CA LYS A 504 -89.39 -61.23 -68.30
C LYS A 504 -88.88 -60.10 -69.20
N TYR A 505 -88.64 -58.94 -68.60
CA TYR A 505 -87.94 -57.84 -69.23
C TYR A 505 -86.51 -58.25 -69.56
N ARG A 506 -86.11 -58.01 -70.82
CA ARG A 506 -84.75 -58.17 -71.30
C ARG A 506 -83.86 -57.08 -70.73
N ASN A 507 -82.76 -57.56 -70.19
CA ASN A 507 -81.50 -56.89 -69.99
C ASN A 507 -80.85 -56.58 -71.36
N GLN A 508 -80.34 -55.36 -71.57
CA GLN A 508 -79.21 -55.09 -72.47
C GLN A 508 -78.69 -53.65 -72.40
N ASN A 509 -77.36 -53.57 -72.23
CA ASN A 509 -76.39 -52.55 -72.68
C ASN A 509 -76.27 -51.26 -71.84
N ARG A 510 -75.15 -51.03 -71.14
CA ARG A 510 -73.72 -50.82 -71.53
C ARG A 510 -73.40 -49.32 -71.64
N TYR A 511 -72.41 -48.87 -70.85
CA TYR A 511 -71.21 -48.02 -71.13
C TYR A 511 -70.47 -47.92 -69.76
N ASN A 512 -69.29 -48.47 -69.49
CA ASN A 512 -67.92 -48.35 -70.04
C ASN A 512 -67.29 -46.95 -69.88
N TYR A 513 -66.22 -46.87 -69.08
CA TYR A 513 -64.90 -46.20 -69.24
C TYR A 513 -64.17 -46.39 -67.88
N ASP A 514 -63.22 -47.32 -67.72
CA ASP A 514 -61.78 -47.36 -68.12
C ASP A 514 -60.89 -46.82 -66.97
N GLU A 515 -60.07 -47.72 -66.40
CA GLU A 515 -58.57 -47.75 -66.43
C GLU A 515 -57.94 -46.84 -65.35
N ASP A 516 -57.37 -47.41 -64.29
CA ASP A 516 -56.01 -48.01 -64.16
C ASP A 516 -54.91 -46.96 -63.87
N ASP A 517 -53.96 -47.40 -63.03
CA ASP A 517 -52.74 -46.75 -62.50
C ASP A 517 -52.95 -45.61 -61.50
N ASP A 518 -52.26 -45.57 -60.34
CA ASP A 518 -50.85 -45.91 -60.14
C ASP A 518 -50.53 -46.18 -58.64
N THR A 519 -49.75 -47.25 -58.41
CA THR A 519 -48.75 -47.53 -57.32
C THR A 519 -49.14 -47.30 -55.85
N SER A 520 -49.17 -48.27 -54.92
CA SER A 520 -48.26 -49.38 -54.57
C SER A 520 -46.89 -48.98 -54.01
N ASP A 521 -46.83 -49.09 -52.68
CA ASP A 521 -45.81 -49.83 -51.91
C ASP A 521 -44.50 -49.13 -51.51
N TRP A 522 -43.99 -49.61 -50.37
CA TRP A 522 -42.67 -49.46 -49.73
C TRP A 522 -42.53 -48.59 -48.48
N ASP A 523 -42.24 -49.33 -47.40
CA ASP A 523 -41.54 -48.97 -46.16
C ASP A 523 -40.40 -47.96 -46.35
N GLU A 524 -40.26 -47.03 -45.40
CA GLU A 524 -38.99 -46.33 -45.17
C GLU A 524 -38.65 -46.28 -43.68
N GLY A 525 -37.59 -47.01 -43.34
CA GLY A 525 -36.75 -46.72 -42.19
C GLY A 525 -35.73 -45.62 -42.52
N ASP A 526 -35.30 -44.95 -41.45
CA ASP A 526 -34.05 -44.18 -41.29
C ASP A 526 -33.65 -43.20 -42.40
N PHE A 527 -33.70 -41.89 -42.13
CA PHE A 527 -32.54 -41.01 -42.37
C PHE A 527 -32.56 -39.70 -41.56
N LYS A 528 -31.33 -39.36 -41.16
CA LYS A 528 -30.83 -38.24 -40.34
C LYS A 528 -30.98 -36.84 -40.95
N ASN A 529 -30.78 -35.88 -40.04
CA ASN A 529 -30.12 -34.57 -40.20
C ASN A 529 -30.84 -33.46 -40.98
N HIS A 530 -31.13 -32.37 -40.27
CA HIS A 530 -31.09 -31.03 -40.84
C HIS A 530 -30.41 -30.06 -39.87
N GLY A 531 -29.40 -29.34 -40.38
CA GLY A 531 -28.74 -28.24 -39.69
C GLY A 531 -29.14 -26.89 -40.30
N GLN A 532 -29.26 -25.90 -39.41
CA GLN A 532 -29.04 -24.45 -39.58
C GLN A 532 -29.89 -23.67 -40.61
N TYR A 533 -30.61 -22.62 -40.16
CA TYR A 533 -30.14 -21.21 -40.16
C TYR A 533 -31.25 -20.19 -39.74
N ILE A 534 -30.82 -19.17 -38.98
CA ILE A 534 -31.33 -17.78 -38.85
C ILE A 534 -32.12 -17.35 -37.57
N SER A 535 -31.34 -16.68 -36.69
CA SER A 535 -31.54 -15.42 -35.93
C SER A 535 -32.52 -15.25 -34.76
N ASN A 536 -31.93 -15.15 -33.56
CA ASN A 536 -31.94 -14.02 -32.62
C ASN A 536 -33.11 -13.02 -32.67
N MET A 537 -33.98 -13.04 -31.64
CA MET A 537 -34.34 -11.85 -30.85
C MET A 537 -35.12 -12.29 -29.59
N ALA A 538 -34.90 -11.58 -28.49
CA ALA A 538 -35.57 -11.68 -27.18
C ALA A 538 -34.95 -12.67 -26.19
N HIS A 539 -34.08 -12.14 -25.33
CA HIS A 539 -34.06 -12.29 -23.86
C HIS A 539 -32.70 -11.79 -23.33
N PHE A 540 -32.39 -10.52 -23.64
CA PHE A 540 -31.26 -9.79 -23.06
C PHE A 540 -31.78 -8.51 -22.40
N THR A 541 -32.74 -8.65 -21.48
CA THR A 541 -33.29 -7.51 -20.73
C THR A 541 -33.42 -7.80 -19.24
N ASN A 542 -32.75 -8.82 -18.71
CA ASN A 542 -32.69 -9.08 -17.26
C ASN A 542 -31.28 -9.12 -16.64
N TYR A 543 -30.21 -8.88 -17.42
CA TYR A 543 -28.84 -8.90 -16.89
C TYR A 543 -28.28 -7.51 -16.49
N LEU A 544 -29.04 -6.42 -16.68
CA LEU A 544 -28.60 -5.06 -16.31
C LEU A 544 -29.31 -4.50 -15.06
N LYS A 545 -29.51 -5.34 -14.04
CA LYS A 545 -30.00 -4.88 -12.72
C LYS A 545 -29.17 -5.34 -11.52
N LYS A 546 -27.99 -5.95 -11.71
CA LYS A 546 -27.13 -6.39 -10.60
C LYS A 546 -25.63 -6.16 -10.85
N ILE A 547 -25.23 -4.95 -11.27
CA ILE A 547 -23.83 -4.51 -11.10
C ILE A 547 -23.84 -3.05 -10.62
N GLY A 548 -23.83 -2.90 -9.31
CA GLY A 548 -23.49 -1.65 -8.63
C GLY A 548 -22.42 -1.96 -7.61
N ASN A 549 -21.15 -1.85 -8.03
CA ASN A 549 -19.95 -1.53 -7.23
C ASN A 549 -18.70 -2.06 -7.95
N ILE A 550 -18.06 -1.20 -8.75
CA ILE A 550 -16.68 -1.38 -9.22
C ILE A 550 -15.95 -0.09 -8.84
N THR A 551 -14.83 -0.25 -8.13
CA THR A 551 -14.08 0.87 -7.52
C THR A 551 -13.09 1.49 -8.53
N GLY A 552 -12.67 2.74 -8.27
CA GLY A 552 -12.00 3.61 -9.24
C GLY A 552 -10.62 3.17 -9.76
N LYS A 553 -10.02 2.08 -9.26
CA LYS A 553 -8.71 1.60 -9.71
C LYS A 553 -8.79 0.75 -11.00
N GLU A 554 -9.91 0.07 -11.25
CA GLU A 554 -10.07 -0.84 -12.41
C GLU A 554 -10.47 -0.10 -13.71
N LYS A 555 -10.95 1.14 -13.60
CA LYS A 555 -11.28 1.98 -14.77
C LYS A 555 -10.04 2.55 -15.48
N GLY A 556 -8.88 2.55 -14.80
CA GLY A 556 -7.62 3.10 -15.33
C GLY A 556 -6.80 2.13 -16.19
N GLN A 557 -6.94 0.82 -16.01
CA GLN A 557 -6.21 -0.19 -16.79
C GLN A 557 -6.94 -0.58 -18.09
N MET A 558 -8.27 -0.46 -18.15
CA MET A 558 -9.04 -0.81 -19.36
C MET A 558 -8.94 0.24 -20.50
N MET A 559 -8.43 1.45 -20.25
CA MET A 559 -8.22 2.46 -21.30
C MET A 559 -6.83 2.43 -21.95
N LYS A 560 -5.90 1.55 -21.52
CA LYS A 560 -4.56 1.45 -22.12
C LYS A 560 -4.39 0.35 -23.19
N ASN A 561 -5.36 -0.56 -23.35
CA ASN A 561 -5.27 -1.66 -24.33
C ASN A 561 -6.10 -1.48 -25.61
N ALA A 562 -6.76 -0.33 -25.81
CA ALA A 562 -7.51 -0.03 -27.04
C ALA A 562 -6.70 0.79 -28.08
N ASN A 563 -5.37 0.71 -28.07
CA ASN A 563 -4.54 1.48 -29.00
C ASN A 563 -3.26 0.76 -29.47
N LYS A 564 -3.35 -0.54 -29.80
CA LYS A 564 -2.36 -1.24 -30.64
C LYS A 564 -3.03 -2.32 -31.49
N GLY A 565 -3.67 -1.89 -32.57
CA GLY A 565 -4.12 -2.78 -33.64
C GLY A 565 -3.59 -2.27 -34.98
N ASN A 566 -2.40 -2.73 -35.41
CA ASN A 566 -2.13 -3.12 -36.81
C ASN A 566 -0.68 -3.64 -36.93
N GLY A 567 -0.49 -4.91 -37.30
CA GLY A 567 0.85 -5.46 -37.52
C GLY A 567 0.84 -6.94 -37.88
N ASN A 568 0.77 -7.22 -39.19
CA ASN A 568 1.05 -8.47 -39.89
C ASN A 568 1.87 -9.55 -39.16
N GLY A 569 1.40 -10.81 -39.30
CA GLY A 569 2.19 -11.80 -40.02
C GLY A 569 2.80 -12.98 -39.24
N LYS A 570 2.28 -14.17 -39.57
CA LYS A 570 2.96 -15.48 -39.65
C LYS A 570 3.52 -16.13 -38.38
N GLY A 571 2.81 -17.20 -37.97
CA GLY A 571 3.37 -18.56 -37.87
C GLY A 571 4.16 -18.90 -36.60
N ASN A 572 3.61 -19.75 -35.75
CA ASN A 572 3.95 -21.18 -35.75
C ASN A 572 3.01 -21.93 -34.80
N LYS A 573 2.71 -23.18 -35.18
CA LYS A 573 2.12 -24.18 -34.31
C LYS A 573 3.12 -24.54 -33.22
N LYS A 574 2.69 -24.51 -31.96
CA LYS A 574 2.64 -25.69 -31.08
C LYS A 574 1.56 -25.44 -30.05
#